data_AF-A0A7C7VQR4-F1
#
_entry.id   AF-A0A7C7VQR4-F1
#
_cell.length_a   1.000
_cell.length_b   1.000
_cell.length_c   1.000
_cell.angle_alpha   90.00
_cell.angle_beta   90.00
_cell.angle_gamma   90.00
#
_symmetry.space_group_name_H-M   'P 1'
#
loop_
_entity.id
_entity.type
_entity.pdbx_description
1 polymer ?
#
loop_
_entity_poly.entity_id
_entity_poly.type
_entity_poly.pdbx_seq_one_letter_code
_entity_poly.pdbx_strand_id
1 'polypeptide(L)'
;LKDLEKDKQINDMRLKIEELKRKVDQGSQKIQGEVLELELEELLKDEFPFDDIDPISSGVKGADIIQTVKTQAGRVCGKILWETKRTKNWNDGWIQKLKDDQRNAKADLAVIVSEVLPEDFHHFRQIDNIWVTDIPSAISLGLALRTLLIQVVRTKAIQVGKEETKDIVYNYLTGSEFRNRVQAIMDSFIAMKRDLDSERRAMERIWAKREKQIERVVLNIAGMRGDLEGIVGLSLPTIKLLELPNNGSGSELD
;
A
#
# COMPACT_ATOMS: atom_id res chain seq x y z
N LEU A 1 58.90 -9.99 -3.29
CA LEU A 1 58.48 -9.19 -4.47
C LEU A 1 57.17 -9.72 -5.06
N LYS A 2 57.13 -10.97 -5.57
CA LYS A 2 55.89 -11.59 -6.07
C LYS A 2 54.74 -11.70 -5.05
N ASP A 3 55.05 -11.97 -3.78
CA ASP A 3 54.00 -12.09 -2.75
C ASP A 3 53.42 -10.71 -2.38
N LEU A 4 54.25 -9.67 -2.34
CA LEU A 4 53.81 -8.28 -2.14
C LEU A 4 52.95 -7.76 -3.29
N GLU A 5 53.25 -8.15 -4.54
CA GLU A 5 52.39 -7.84 -5.70
C GLU A 5 51.04 -8.55 -5.62
N LYS A 6 51.02 -9.81 -5.19
CA LYS A 6 49.78 -10.57 -4.98
C LYS A 6 48.93 -10.00 -3.86
N ASP A 7 49.54 -9.63 -2.74
CA ASP A 7 48.82 -9.01 -1.61
C ASP A 7 48.21 -7.67 -1.99
N LYS A 8 48.94 -6.86 -2.77
CA LYS A 8 48.41 -5.61 -3.33
C LYS A 8 47.25 -5.85 -4.29
N GLN A 9 47.37 -6.84 -5.19
CA GLN A 9 46.27 -7.23 -6.09
C GLN A 9 45.04 -7.74 -5.32
N ILE A 10 45.21 -8.52 -4.26
CA ILE A 10 44.12 -9.03 -3.42
C ILE A 10 43.41 -7.87 -2.71
N ASN A 11 44.14 -6.90 -2.16
CA ASN A 11 43.55 -5.73 -1.52
C ASN A 11 42.83 -4.83 -2.52
N ASP A 12 43.42 -4.56 -3.68
CA ASP A 12 42.78 -3.76 -4.74
C ASP A 12 41.49 -4.45 -5.24
N MET A 13 41.48 -5.78 -5.36
CA MET A 13 40.29 -6.55 -5.70
C MET A 13 39.22 -6.48 -4.60
N ARG A 14 39.59 -6.56 -3.32
CA ARG A 14 38.65 -6.44 -2.19
C ARG A 14 37.97 -5.07 -2.17
N LEU A 15 38.73 -3.98 -2.34
CA LEU A 15 38.17 -2.62 -2.39
C LEU A 15 37.19 -2.46 -3.55
N LYS A 16 37.50 -3.02 -4.73
CA LYS A 16 36.60 -3.01 -5.88
C LYS A 16 35.33 -3.81 -5.65
N ILE A 17 35.42 -4.96 -4.98
CA ILE A 17 34.25 -5.75 -4.62
C ILE A 17 33.34 -5.00 -3.64
N GLU A 18 33.90 -4.32 -2.62
CA GLU A 18 33.12 -3.48 -1.71
C GLU A 18 32.44 -2.31 -2.43
N GLU A 19 33.16 -1.63 -3.32
CA GLU A 19 32.60 -0.52 -4.10
C GLU A 19 31.46 -0.98 -5.02
N LEU A 20 31.64 -2.12 -5.68
CA LEU A 20 30.61 -2.75 -6.52
C LEU A 20 29.40 -3.18 -5.70
N LYS A 21 29.60 -3.80 -4.52
CA LYS A 21 28.50 -4.12 -3.60
C LYS A 21 27.71 -2.89 -3.21
N ARG A 22 28.40 -1.80 -2.83
CA ARG A 22 27.73 -0.55 -2.47
C ARG A 22 26.91 0.04 -3.62
N LYS A 23 27.43 -0.02 -4.85
CA LYS A 23 26.71 0.45 -6.06
C LYS A 23 25.48 -0.42 -6.36
N VAL A 24 25.60 -1.74 -6.20
CA VAL A 24 24.49 -2.69 -6.38
C VAL A 24 23.41 -2.46 -5.32
N ASP A 25 23.77 -2.30 -4.05
CA ASP A 25 22.84 -2.04 -2.96
C ASP A 25 22.11 -0.70 -3.14
N GLN A 26 22.82 0.34 -3.58
CA GLN A 26 22.23 1.64 -3.91
C GLN A 26 21.26 1.56 -5.10
N GLY A 27 21.61 0.81 -6.15
CA GLY A 27 20.73 0.57 -7.29
C GLY A 27 19.46 -0.18 -6.89
N SER A 28 19.59 -1.21 -6.06
CA SER A 28 18.48 -1.98 -5.52
C SER A 28 17.53 -1.13 -4.68
N GLN A 29 18.06 -0.30 -3.77
CA GLN A 29 17.25 0.62 -2.97
C GLN A 29 16.49 1.64 -3.81
N LYS A 30 17.10 2.14 -4.88
CA LYS A 30 16.45 3.09 -5.79
C LYS A 30 15.27 2.46 -6.52
N ILE A 31 15.48 1.29 -7.12
CA ILE A 31 14.40 0.54 -7.81
C ILE A 31 13.28 0.22 -6.81
N GLN A 32 13.63 -0.16 -5.59
CA GLN A 32 12.67 -0.46 -4.53
C GLN A 32 11.85 0.76 -4.06
N GLY A 33 12.43 1.96 -4.07
CA GLY A 33 11.70 3.20 -3.79
C GLY A 33 10.72 3.55 -4.91
N GLU A 34 11.19 3.50 -6.15
CA GLU A 34 10.37 3.73 -7.36
C GLU A 34 9.17 2.77 -7.41
N VAL A 35 9.34 1.52 -6.99
CA VAL A 35 8.22 0.55 -6.90
C VAL A 35 7.18 0.96 -5.85
N LEU A 36 7.59 1.43 -4.67
CA LEU A 36 6.64 1.84 -3.63
C LEU A 36 5.84 3.08 -4.05
N GLU A 37 6.49 4.02 -4.74
CA GLU A 37 5.84 5.21 -5.31
C GLU A 37 4.77 4.80 -6.33
N LEU A 38 5.12 3.90 -7.27
CA LEU A 38 4.19 3.38 -8.27
C LEU A 38 3.03 2.61 -7.63
N GLU A 39 3.30 1.76 -6.64
CA GLU A 39 2.26 1.03 -5.91
C GLU A 39 1.28 1.97 -5.21
N LEU A 40 1.79 3.02 -4.54
CA LEU A 40 0.92 4.01 -3.90
C LEU A 40 0.09 4.79 -4.92
N GLU A 41 0.69 5.17 -6.05
CA GLU A 41 0.00 5.87 -7.14
C GLU A 41 -1.16 5.03 -7.70
N GLU A 42 -0.93 3.75 -7.99
CA GLU A 42 -1.97 2.82 -8.45
C GLU A 42 -3.08 2.66 -7.42
N LEU A 43 -2.74 2.44 -6.16
CA LEU A 43 -3.74 2.30 -5.09
C LEU A 43 -4.59 3.57 -4.91
N LEU A 44 -3.99 4.76 -5.02
CA LEU A 44 -4.71 6.03 -4.95
C LEU A 44 -5.64 6.21 -6.16
N LYS A 45 -5.21 5.83 -7.36
CA LYS A 45 -6.03 5.91 -8.58
C LYS A 45 -7.22 4.96 -8.53
N ASP A 46 -7.01 3.75 -8.02
CA ASP A 46 -8.05 2.73 -7.91
C ASP A 46 -9.10 3.12 -6.85
N GLU A 47 -8.68 3.59 -5.68
CA GLU A 47 -9.59 3.96 -4.60
C GLU A 47 -10.30 5.31 -4.88
N PHE A 48 -9.62 6.26 -5.53
CA PHE A 48 -10.13 7.62 -5.75
C PHE A 48 -10.24 7.98 -7.24
N PRO A 49 -11.09 7.28 -8.02
CA PRO A 49 -11.14 7.41 -9.49
C PRO A 49 -11.62 8.77 -10.00
N PHE A 50 -12.16 9.62 -9.13
CA PHE A 50 -12.61 10.98 -9.48
C PHE A 50 -11.54 12.03 -9.22
N ASP A 51 -10.53 11.73 -8.41
CA ASP A 51 -9.46 12.64 -8.07
C ASP A 51 -8.40 12.65 -9.18
N ASP A 52 -7.64 13.74 -9.34
CA ASP A 52 -6.46 13.71 -10.21
C ASP A 52 -5.26 13.25 -9.38
N ILE A 53 -4.58 12.19 -9.81
CA ILE A 53 -3.39 11.65 -9.15
C ILE A 53 -2.19 11.85 -10.08
N ASP A 54 -1.40 12.88 -9.79
CA ASP A 54 -0.28 13.31 -10.63
C ASP A 54 1.06 12.97 -9.95
N PRO A 55 1.90 12.08 -10.53
CA PRO A 55 3.26 11.88 -10.05
C PRO A 55 4.11 13.12 -10.34
N ILE A 56 4.93 13.52 -9.37
CA ILE A 56 5.90 14.61 -9.57
C ILE A 56 7.16 13.99 -10.18
N SER A 57 7.58 14.50 -11.34
CA SER A 57 8.70 13.93 -12.09
C SER A 57 10.01 13.94 -11.31
N SER A 58 10.70 12.80 -11.34
CA SER A 58 12.01 12.59 -10.73
C SER A 58 13.04 13.57 -11.27
N GLY A 59 13.46 14.52 -10.41
CA GLY A 59 14.43 15.57 -10.74
C GLY A 59 13.95 16.99 -10.44
N VAL A 60 12.65 17.19 -10.21
CA VAL A 60 12.11 18.41 -9.61
C VAL A 60 12.09 18.23 -8.10
N LYS A 61 12.54 19.23 -7.33
CA LYS A 61 12.37 19.21 -5.86
C LYS A 61 10.87 19.24 -5.55
N GLY A 62 10.36 18.16 -4.99
CA GLY A 62 8.96 18.02 -4.59
C GLY A 62 8.73 16.64 -3.99
N ALA A 63 7.53 16.44 -3.45
CA ALA A 63 7.13 15.12 -2.99
C ALA A 63 6.83 14.18 -4.15
N ASP A 64 6.43 12.94 -3.89
CA ASP A 64 6.29 11.93 -4.94
C ASP A 64 4.98 12.09 -5.73
N ILE A 65 3.86 12.37 -5.07
CA ILE A 65 2.53 12.42 -5.71
C ILE A 65 1.71 13.63 -5.23
N ILE A 66 1.03 14.32 -6.14
CA ILE A 66 -0.03 15.27 -5.83
C ILE A 66 -1.39 14.66 -6.17
N GLN A 67 -2.24 14.55 -5.16
CA GLN A 67 -3.65 14.23 -5.34
C GLN A 67 -4.49 15.50 -5.32
N THR A 68 -5.17 15.83 -6.41
CA THR A 68 -6.22 16.86 -6.43
C THR A 68 -7.56 16.21 -6.14
N VAL A 69 -8.08 16.44 -4.94
CA VAL A 69 -9.34 15.86 -4.47
C VAL A 69 -10.51 16.48 -5.20
N LYS A 70 -11.38 15.64 -5.76
CA LYS A 70 -12.60 16.06 -6.46
C LYS A 70 -13.82 15.31 -5.95
N THR A 71 -14.97 15.98 -5.95
CA THR A 71 -16.26 15.29 -5.79
C THR A 71 -16.61 14.49 -7.05
N GLN A 72 -17.58 13.59 -6.95
CA GLN A 72 -18.14 12.87 -8.12
C GLN A 72 -18.66 13.82 -9.23
N ALA A 73 -19.08 15.04 -8.87
CA ALA A 73 -19.49 16.07 -9.82
C ALA A 73 -18.32 16.84 -10.45
N GLY A 74 -17.07 16.41 -10.22
CA GLY A 74 -15.86 17.04 -10.76
C GLY A 74 -15.39 18.30 -10.02
N ARG A 75 -16.11 18.73 -8.97
CA ARG A 75 -15.71 19.91 -8.18
C ARG A 75 -14.44 19.64 -7.37
N VAL A 76 -13.41 20.45 -7.59
CA VAL A 76 -12.15 20.43 -6.83
C VAL A 76 -12.39 20.88 -5.38
N CYS A 77 -11.86 20.12 -4.42
CA CYS A 77 -12.03 20.34 -2.99
C CYS A 77 -10.73 20.63 -2.23
N GLY A 78 -9.58 20.37 -2.83
CA GLY A 78 -8.27 20.62 -2.24
C GLY A 78 -7.21 19.69 -2.81
N LYS A 79 -6.01 19.75 -2.24
CA LYS A 79 -4.86 18.93 -2.64
C LYS A 79 -4.21 18.24 -1.46
N ILE A 80 -3.81 16.99 -1.66
CA ILE A 80 -3.01 16.19 -0.73
C ILE A 80 -1.68 15.90 -1.40
N LEU A 81 -0.58 16.22 -0.71
CA LEU A 81 0.77 15.90 -1.15
C LEU A 81 1.24 14.62 -0.45
N TRP A 82 1.72 13.64 -1.22
CA TRP A 82 2.16 12.36 -0.70
C TRP A 82 3.67 12.18 -0.95
N GLU A 83 4.40 11.85 0.11
CA GLU A 83 5.81 11.47 0.11
C GLU A 83 5.93 10.02 0.58
N THR A 84 6.66 9.20 -0.13
CA THR A 84 7.00 7.85 0.28
C THR A 84 8.43 7.79 0.84
N LYS A 85 8.63 6.97 1.88
CA LYS A 85 9.92 6.79 2.53
C LYS A 85 10.18 5.33 2.80
N ARG A 86 11.00 4.74 1.93
CA ARG A 86 11.49 3.38 2.06
C ARG A 86 12.88 3.36 2.69
N THR A 87 12.95 3.40 4.01
CA THR A 87 14.24 3.38 4.72
C THR A 87 14.13 2.57 6.02
N LYS A 88 15.29 2.17 6.56
CA LYS A 88 15.36 1.38 7.80
C LYS A 88 15.24 2.21 9.08
N ASN A 89 15.46 3.53 9.00
CA ASN A 89 15.49 4.40 10.16
C ASN A 89 14.68 5.65 9.86
N TRP A 90 13.81 6.03 10.80
CA TRP A 90 13.10 7.30 10.74
C TRP A 90 14.06 8.50 10.78
N ASN A 91 13.71 9.58 10.08
CA ASN A 91 14.44 10.85 10.14
C ASN A 91 13.45 12.02 10.20
N ASP A 92 13.49 12.76 11.31
CA ASP A 92 12.61 13.91 11.56
C ASP A 92 12.78 15.04 10.52
N GLY A 93 13.94 15.12 9.86
CA GLY A 93 14.18 16.06 8.78
C GLY A 93 13.23 15.91 7.59
N TRP A 94 12.60 14.74 7.41
CA TRP A 94 11.58 14.53 6.37
C TRP A 94 10.35 15.40 6.59
N ILE A 95 9.97 15.66 7.84
CA ILE A 95 8.82 16.49 8.19
C ILE A 95 9.04 17.91 7.69
N GLN A 96 10.21 18.49 7.98
CA GLN A 96 10.51 19.87 7.57
C GLN A 96 10.63 19.99 6.05
N LYS A 97 11.28 19.02 5.39
CA LYS A 97 11.35 18.96 3.93
C LYS A 97 9.94 18.94 3.32
N LEU A 98 9.07 18.05 3.80
CA LEU A 98 7.73 17.92 3.23
C LEU A 98 6.85 19.15 3.49
N LYS A 99 7.01 19.85 4.62
CA LYS A 99 6.34 21.16 4.83
C LYS A 99 6.74 22.19 3.78
N ASP A 100 8.01 22.20 3.37
CA ASP A 100 8.49 23.13 2.35
C ASP A 100 7.90 22.76 0.98
N ASP A 101 7.90 21.47 0.66
CA ASP A 101 7.31 20.93 -0.57
C ASP A 101 5.79 21.16 -0.62
N GLN A 102 5.09 21.00 0.50
CA GLN A 102 3.66 21.31 0.65
C GLN A 102 3.35 22.77 0.29
N ARG A 103 4.16 23.70 0.80
CA ARG A 103 4.00 25.14 0.52
C ARG A 103 4.25 25.44 -0.95
N ASN A 104 5.27 24.85 -1.54
CA ASN A 104 5.61 25.03 -2.95
C ASN A 104 4.52 24.46 -3.87
N ALA A 105 3.99 23.28 -3.56
CA ALA A 105 2.91 22.62 -4.28
C ALA A 105 1.53 23.27 -4.04
N LYS A 106 1.43 24.18 -3.05
CA LYS A 106 0.16 24.76 -2.54
C LYS A 106 -0.84 23.67 -2.17
N ALA A 107 -0.36 22.61 -1.52
CA ALA A 107 -1.19 21.52 -1.06
C ALA A 107 -1.82 21.83 0.30
N ASP A 108 -3.09 21.50 0.48
CA ASP A 108 -3.83 21.74 1.72
C ASP A 108 -3.38 20.80 2.83
N LEU A 109 -3.04 19.56 2.47
CA LEU A 109 -2.57 18.52 3.39
C LEU A 109 -1.32 17.85 2.81
N ALA A 110 -0.50 17.27 3.69
CA ALA A 110 0.66 16.50 3.30
C ALA A 110 0.82 15.24 4.15
N VAL A 111 1.27 14.16 3.52
CA VAL A 111 1.34 12.82 4.09
C VAL A 111 2.69 12.19 3.77
N ILE A 112 3.37 11.64 4.78
CA ILE A 112 4.51 10.74 4.64
C ILE A 112 4.00 9.31 4.82
N VAL A 113 4.19 8.48 3.80
CA VAL A 113 3.98 7.03 3.85
C VAL A 113 5.35 6.38 4.05
N SER A 114 5.55 5.62 5.13
CA SER A 114 6.86 5.02 5.40
C SER A 114 6.79 3.57 5.89
N GLU A 115 7.84 2.80 5.58
CA GLU A 115 8.06 1.46 6.16
C GLU A 115 8.42 1.52 7.65
N VAL A 116 9.02 2.62 8.12
CA VAL A 116 9.44 2.80 9.50
C VAL A 116 8.81 4.08 10.03
N LEU A 117 8.18 3.98 11.20
CA LEU A 117 7.52 5.09 11.87
C LEU A 117 8.34 5.58 13.07
N PRO A 118 8.12 6.80 13.56
CA PRO A 118 8.66 7.25 14.85
C PRO A 118 8.24 6.32 15.99
N GLU A 119 8.97 6.39 17.11
CA GLU A 119 8.57 5.70 18.34
C GLU A 119 7.16 6.14 18.78
N ASP A 120 6.40 5.22 19.39
CA ASP A 120 5.01 5.41 19.85
C ASP A 120 3.94 5.64 18.74
N PHE A 121 4.27 5.37 17.48
CA PHE A 121 3.29 5.40 16.39
C PHE A 121 2.56 4.06 16.26
N HIS A 122 1.23 4.12 16.21
CA HIS A 122 0.37 3.01 15.83
C HIS A 122 -0.36 3.40 14.55
N HIS A 123 0.09 2.86 13.42
CA HIS A 123 -0.43 3.12 12.07
C HIS A 123 -0.17 4.51 11.53
N PHE A 124 -0.89 5.51 12.03
CA PHE A 124 -0.73 6.89 11.58
C PHE A 124 -1.03 7.91 12.65
N ARG A 125 -0.39 9.07 12.52
CA ARG A 125 -0.63 10.23 13.38
C ARG A 125 -0.12 11.50 12.68
N GLN A 126 -0.64 12.65 13.10
CA GLN A 126 -0.14 13.94 12.66
C GLN A 126 1.00 14.43 13.57
N ILE A 127 2.12 14.82 12.98
CA ILE A 127 3.21 15.56 13.63
C ILE A 127 3.33 16.87 12.90
N ASP A 128 3.26 17.99 13.62
CA ASP A 128 3.66 19.28 13.03
C ASP A 128 2.87 19.63 11.75
N ASN A 129 1.57 19.28 11.73
CA ASN A 129 0.66 19.39 10.58
C ASN A 129 0.93 18.45 9.39
N ILE A 130 1.96 17.62 9.45
CA ILE A 130 2.23 16.55 8.48
C ILE A 130 1.65 15.25 9.00
N TRP A 131 0.88 14.55 8.18
CA TRP A 131 0.44 13.20 8.51
C TRP A 131 1.55 12.20 8.22
N VAL A 132 1.77 11.26 9.12
CA VAL A 132 2.71 10.16 8.94
C VAL A 132 1.94 8.87 9.10
N THR A 133 2.10 7.94 8.15
CA THR A 133 1.37 6.66 8.11
C THR A 133 2.27 5.51 7.68
N ASP A 134 1.97 4.31 8.15
CA ASP A 134 2.45 3.07 7.53
C ASP A 134 1.78 2.86 6.16
N ILE A 135 2.41 2.00 5.34
CA ILE A 135 1.91 1.63 4.01
C ILE A 135 0.49 1.02 4.08
N PRO A 136 0.20 0.04 4.96
CA PRO A 136 -1.13 -0.57 5.02
C PRO A 136 -2.28 0.40 5.34
N SER A 137 -2.00 1.50 6.03
CA SER A 137 -3.02 2.46 6.47
C SER A 137 -3.14 3.68 5.54
N ALA A 138 -2.25 3.82 4.55
CA ALA A 138 -2.16 4.99 3.68
C ALA A 138 -3.51 5.31 2.98
N ILE A 139 -4.17 4.30 2.42
CA ILE A 139 -5.44 4.47 1.71
C ILE A 139 -6.59 4.82 2.67
N SER A 140 -6.63 4.18 3.83
CA SER A 140 -7.64 4.48 4.86
C SER A 140 -7.51 5.92 5.36
N LEU A 141 -6.27 6.38 5.57
CA LEU A 141 -5.99 7.77 5.91
C LEU A 141 -6.36 8.71 4.76
N GLY A 142 -6.00 8.37 3.53
CA GLY A 142 -6.34 9.14 2.33
C GLY A 142 -7.84 9.39 2.21
N LEU A 143 -8.67 8.37 2.46
CA LEU A 143 -10.13 8.48 2.45
C LEU A 143 -10.66 9.45 3.52
N ALA A 144 -10.08 9.41 4.73
CA ALA A 144 -10.45 10.32 5.82
C ALA A 144 -10.08 11.78 5.48
N LEU A 145 -8.86 12.01 4.98
CA LEU A 145 -8.39 13.33 4.57
C LEU A 145 -9.18 13.88 3.37
N ARG A 146 -9.53 13.01 2.42
CA ARG A 146 -10.38 13.34 1.28
C ARG A 146 -11.76 13.79 1.73
N THR A 147 -12.37 13.04 2.64
CA THR A 147 -13.66 13.40 3.27
C THR A 147 -13.57 14.77 3.95
N LEU A 148 -12.49 15.03 4.70
CA LEU A 148 -12.25 16.32 5.36
C LEU A 148 -12.26 17.49 4.36
N LEU A 149 -11.49 17.40 3.27
CA LEU A 149 -11.41 18.46 2.26
C LEU A 149 -12.75 18.73 1.58
N ILE A 150 -13.49 17.67 1.23
CA ILE A 150 -14.83 17.78 0.62
C ILE A 150 -15.79 18.50 1.57
N GLN A 151 -15.78 18.15 2.86
CA GLN A 151 -16.66 18.78 3.85
C GLN A 151 -16.33 20.27 4.02
N VAL A 152 -15.05 20.64 4.14
CA VAL A 152 -14.62 22.04 4.24
C VAL A 152 -15.15 22.88 3.08
N VAL A 153 -15.09 22.36 1.85
CA VAL A 153 -15.59 23.08 0.66
C VAL A 153 -17.12 23.11 0.61
N ARG A 154 -17.82 22.04 1.03
CA ARG A 154 -19.29 22.05 1.15
C ARG A 154 -19.76 23.11 2.14
N THR A 155 -19.14 23.20 3.31
CA THR A 155 -19.49 24.19 4.33
C THR A 155 -19.26 25.62 3.82
N LYS A 156 -18.13 25.87 3.15
CA LYS A 156 -17.86 27.18 2.52
C LYS A 156 -18.88 27.53 1.41
N ALA A 157 -19.33 26.55 0.64
CA ALA A 157 -20.32 26.77 -0.43
C ALA A 157 -21.71 27.13 0.12
N ILE A 158 -22.10 26.55 1.26
CA ILE A 158 -23.35 26.88 1.96
C ILE A 158 -23.27 28.32 2.54
N GLN A 159 -22.06 28.81 2.84
CA GLN A 159 -21.82 30.11 3.48
C GLN A 159 -21.85 31.34 2.55
N VAL A 160 -21.68 31.17 1.24
CA VAL A 160 -21.82 32.28 0.26
C VAL A 160 -23.25 32.83 0.21
N GLY A 161 -24.21 32.21 0.92
CA GLY A 161 -25.59 32.68 1.04
C GLY A 161 -25.90 33.66 2.20
N LYS A 162 -25.05 33.86 3.22
CA LYS A 162 -25.34 34.79 4.34
C LYS A 162 -24.06 35.38 4.99
N GLU A 163 -23.92 36.71 4.94
CA GLU A 163 -22.75 37.51 5.34
C GLU A 163 -22.38 37.53 6.84
N GLU A 164 -23.18 36.97 7.75
CA GLU A 164 -23.09 37.28 9.19
C GLU A 164 -22.18 36.36 10.05
N THR A 165 -21.43 35.42 9.46
CA THR A 165 -21.03 34.21 10.22
C THR A 165 -19.53 33.88 10.18
N LYS A 166 -18.65 34.75 10.69
CA LYS A 166 -17.23 34.38 10.92
C LYS A 166 -17.03 33.65 12.27
N ASP A 167 -17.82 33.99 13.28
CA ASP A 167 -17.64 33.47 14.65
C ASP A 167 -18.17 32.04 14.84
N ILE A 168 -19.22 31.63 14.12
CA ILE A 168 -19.75 30.25 14.23
C ILE A 168 -18.84 29.24 13.54
N VAL A 169 -18.16 29.63 12.45
CA VAL A 169 -17.20 28.76 11.74
C VAL A 169 -15.98 28.50 12.60
N TYR A 170 -15.46 29.56 13.24
CA TYR A 170 -14.37 29.42 14.21
C TYR A 170 -14.79 28.49 15.35
N ASN A 171 -15.95 28.74 15.97
CA ASN A 171 -16.45 27.95 17.11
C ASN A 171 -16.76 26.49 16.77
N TYR A 172 -17.22 26.17 15.55
CA TYR A 172 -17.43 24.78 15.14
C TYR A 172 -16.11 24.07 14.84
N LEU A 173 -15.18 24.71 14.12
CA LEU A 173 -13.86 24.15 13.82
C LEU A 173 -13.00 23.94 15.06
N THR A 174 -13.14 24.80 16.08
CA THR A 174 -12.45 24.67 17.37
C THR A 174 -13.28 23.93 18.44
N GLY A 175 -14.51 23.53 18.12
CA GLY A 175 -15.48 22.98 19.06
C GLY A 175 -15.35 21.46 19.27
N SER A 176 -15.89 20.98 20.40
CA SER A 176 -15.99 19.56 20.72
C SER A 176 -16.82 18.77 19.70
N GLU A 177 -17.75 19.44 19.01
CA GLU A 177 -18.62 18.80 18.02
C GLU A 177 -17.86 18.30 16.77
N PHE A 178 -16.90 19.10 16.26
CA PHE A 178 -16.04 18.70 15.14
C PHE A 178 -15.13 17.53 15.54
N ARG A 179 -14.51 17.60 16.72
CA ARG A 179 -13.68 16.52 17.27
C ARG A 179 -14.48 15.22 17.44
N ASN A 180 -15.70 15.30 17.97
CA ASN A 180 -16.57 14.14 18.16
C ASN A 180 -16.99 13.51 16.82
N ARG A 181 -17.22 14.32 15.78
CA ARG A 181 -17.56 13.79 14.44
C ARG A 181 -16.36 13.11 13.78
N VAL A 182 -15.16 13.69 13.88
CA VAL A 182 -13.93 13.06 13.36
C VAL A 182 -13.65 11.76 14.12
N GLN A 183 -13.81 11.77 15.45
CA GLN A 183 -13.65 10.58 16.29
C GLN A 183 -14.65 9.49 15.93
N ALA A 184 -15.94 9.82 15.74
CA ALA A 184 -16.96 8.84 15.36
C ALA A 184 -16.71 8.21 13.99
N ILE A 185 -16.18 8.99 13.03
CA ILE A 185 -15.75 8.47 11.73
C ILE A 185 -14.56 7.52 11.91
N MET A 186 -13.55 7.92 12.69
CA MET A 186 -12.36 7.11 12.96
C MET A 186 -12.71 5.80 13.67
N ASP A 187 -13.57 5.85 14.69
CA ASP A 187 -14.05 4.67 15.41
C ASP A 187 -14.80 3.70 14.49
N SER A 188 -15.62 4.23 13.57
CA SER A 188 -16.33 3.42 12.56
C SER A 188 -15.37 2.74 11.59
N PHE A 189 -14.30 3.43 11.17
CA PHE A 189 -13.27 2.85 10.30
C PHE A 189 -12.45 1.77 11.01
N ILE A 190 -12.04 2.01 12.26
CA ILE A 190 -11.32 1.03 13.08
C ILE A 190 -12.18 -0.22 13.28
N ALA A 191 -13.48 -0.05 13.56
CA ALA A 191 -14.42 -1.16 13.67
C ALA A 191 -14.51 -1.94 12.36
N MET A 192 -14.71 -1.27 11.23
CA MET A 192 -14.82 -1.90 9.91
C MET A 192 -13.55 -2.68 9.52
N LYS A 193 -12.36 -2.12 9.80
CA LYS A 193 -11.08 -2.79 9.56
C LYS A 193 -10.92 -4.03 10.45
N ARG A 194 -11.29 -3.93 11.72
CA ARG A 194 -11.26 -5.07 12.66
C ARG A 194 -12.19 -6.18 12.20
N ASP A 195 -13.39 -5.83 11.75
CA ASP A 195 -14.39 -6.77 11.27
C ASP A 195 -13.88 -7.47 10.00
N LEU A 196 -13.35 -6.72 9.02
CA LEU A 196 -12.74 -7.27 7.80
C LEU A 196 -11.59 -8.24 8.11
N ASP A 197 -10.69 -7.90 9.03
CA ASP A 197 -9.58 -8.78 9.39
C ASP A 197 -10.09 -10.04 10.14
N SER A 198 -11.20 -9.93 10.89
CA SER A 198 -11.87 -11.07 11.51
C SER A 198 -12.52 -11.99 10.46
N GLU A 199 -13.15 -11.42 9.44
CA GLU A 199 -13.72 -12.15 8.31
C GLU A 199 -12.65 -12.90 7.52
N ARG A 200 -11.50 -12.24 7.25
CA ARG A 200 -10.37 -12.90 6.57
C ARG A 200 -9.90 -14.15 7.33
N ARG A 201 -9.67 -14.04 8.64
CA ARG A 201 -9.28 -15.19 9.49
C ARG A 201 -10.36 -16.27 9.56
N ALA A 202 -11.63 -15.90 9.52
CA ALA A 202 -12.72 -16.86 9.46
C ALA A 202 -12.74 -17.59 8.11
N MET A 203 -12.58 -16.86 7.02
CA MET A 203 -12.61 -17.40 5.67
C MET A 203 -11.42 -18.33 5.39
N GLU A 204 -10.21 -17.99 5.85
CA GLU A 204 -9.04 -18.89 5.77
C GLU A 204 -9.31 -20.24 6.45
N ARG A 205 -9.92 -20.23 7.65
CA ARG A 205 -10.32 -21.46 8.34
C ARG A 205 -11.37 -22.24 7.56
N ILE A 206 -12.33 -21.56 6.93
CA ILE A 206 -13.37 -22.18 6.11
C ILE A 206 -12.75 -22.81 4.86
N TRP A 207 -11.84 -22.11 4.17
CA TRP A 207 -11.12 -22.62 3.01
C TRP A 207 -10.31 -23.86 3.37
N ALA A 208 -9.48 -23.80 4.41
CA ALA A 208 -8.68 -24.95 4.86
C ALA A 208 -9.57 -26.16 5.22
N LYS A 209 -10.74 -25.93 5.83
CA LYS A 209 -11.71 -27.00 6.09
C LYS A 209 -12.28 -27.59 4.80
N ARG A 210 -12.69 -26.74 3.85
CA ARG A 210 -13.25 -27.18 2.56
C ARG A 210 -12.23 -27.90 1.70
N GLU A 211 -10.99 -27.44 1.69
CA GLU A 211 -9.87 -28.08 0.99
C GLU A 211 -9.67 -29.52 1.47
N LYS A 212 -9.59 -29.74 2.80
CA LYS A 212 -9.52 -31.10 3.37
C LYS A 212 -10.73 -31.98 3.03
N GLN A 213 -11.92 -31.39 2.95
CA GLN A 213 -13.12 -32.12 2.55
C GLN A 213 -13.05 -32.54 1.07
N ILE A 214 -12.62 -31.64 0.20
CA ILE A 214 -12.40 -31.92 -1.22
C ILE A 214 -11.34 -33.01 -1.38
N GLU A 215 -10.20 -32.88 -0.70
CA GLU A 215 -9.12 -33.87 -0.73
C GLU A 215 -9.60 -35.26 -0.30
N ARG A 216 -10.37 -35.36 0.80
CA ARG A 216 -10.94 -36.63 1.25
C ARG A 216 -11.88 -37.25 0.22
N VAL A 217 -12.69 -36.44 -0.45
CA VAL A 217 -13.58 -36.92 -1.53
C VAL A 217 -12.74 -37.45 -2.70
N VAL A 218 -11.71 -36.71 -3.12
CA VAL A 218 -10.79 -37.14 -4.19
C VAL A 218 -10.10 -38.46 -3.84
N LEU A 219 -9.57 -38.58 -2.62
CA LEU A 219 -8.93 -39.81 -2.14
C LEU A 219 -9.90 -41.00 -2.11
N ASN A 220 -11.14 -40.80 -1.67
CA ASN A 220 -12.16 -41.86 -1.69
C ASN A 220 -12.48 -42.30 -3.12
N ILE A 221 -12.62 -41.37 -4.06
CA ILE A 221 -12.88 -41.70 -5.48
C ILE A 221 -11.68 -42.46 -6.06
N ALA A 222 -10.45 -42.05 -5.76
CA ALA A 222 -9.23 -42.73 -6.18
C ALA A 222 -9.14 -44.15 -5.60
N GLY A 223 -9.43 -44.32 -4.30
CA GLY A 223 -9.46 -45.61 -3.62
C GLY A 223 -10.51 -46.55 -4.21
N MET A 224 -11.76 -46.07 -4.38
CA MET A 224 -12.83 -46.85 -5.02
C MET A 224 -12.46 -47.29 -6.43
N ARG A 225 -11.76 -46.44 -7.20
CA ARG A 225 -11.26 -46.81 -8.52
C ARG A 225 -10.22 -47.93 -8.42
N GLY A 226 -9.24 -47.83 -7.52
CA GLY A 226 -8.24 -48.88 -7.29
C GLY A 226 -8.87 -50.21 -6.86
N ASP A 227 -9.85 -50.17 -5.96
CA ASP A 227 -10.61 -51.34 -5.52
C ASP A 227 -11.35 -52.01 -6.69
N LEU A 228 -12.01 -51.20 -7.54
CA LEU A 228 -12.72 -51.71 -8.73
C LEU A 228 -11.75 -52.25 -9.80
N GLU A 229 -10.60 -51.62 -10.04
CA GLU A 229 -9.56 -52.10 -10.95
C GLU A 229 -9.00 -53.47 -10.48
N GLY A 230 -8.88 -53.68 -9.16
CA GLY A 230 -8.48 -54.96 -8.57
C GLY A 230 -9.52 -56.08 -8.72
N ILE A 231 -10.82 -55.75 -8.79
CA ILE A 231 -11.91 -56.72 -8.90
C ILE A 231 -12.26 -57.05 -10.36
N VAL A 232 -12.29 -56.04 -11.24
CA VAL A 232 -12.86 -56.15 -12.60
C VAL A 232 -11.75 -56.19 -13.68
N GLY A 233 -10.49 -55.94 -13.32
CA GLY A 233 -9.40 -55.72 -14.26
C GLY A 233 -9.46 -54.33 -14.90
N LEU A 234 -8.53 -54.04 -15.83
CA LEU A 234 -8.25 -52.71 -16.43
C LEU A 234 -9.37 -52.06 -17.27
N SER A 235 -10.62 -52.51 -17.16
CA SER A 235 -11.73 -52.16 -18.07
C SER A 235 -12.67 -51.08 -17.51
N LEU A 236 -12.16 -50.09 -16.78
CA LEU A 236 -12.98 -48.99 -16.22
C LEU A 236 -12.83 -47.69 -17.01
N PRO A 237 -13.91 -46.90 -17.18
CA PRO A 237 -13.84 -45.57 -17.79
C PRO A 237 -12.92 -44.63 -17.01
N THR A 238 -12.09 -43.85 -17.71
CA THR A 238 -11.16 -42.92 -17.09
C THR A 238 -11.86 -41.68 -16.50
N ILE A 239 -11.47 -41.32 -15.28
CA ILE A 239 -11.92 -40.09 -14.61
C ILE A 239 -10.82 -39.04 -14.75
N LYS A 240 -11.06 -38.00 -15.55
CA LYS A 240 -10.11 -36.89 -15.83
C LYS A 240 -9.51 -36.23 -14.57
N LEU A 241 -10.25 -36.19 -13.47
CA LEU A 241 -9.79 -35.61 -12.19
C LEU A 241 -8.62 -36.38 -11.56
N LEU A 242 -8.41 -37.64 -11.96
CA LEU A 242 -7.38 -38.53 -11.41
C LEU A 242 -6.25 -38.83 -12.40
N GLU A 243 -6.24 -38.17 -13.56
CA GLU A 243 -5.17 -38.31 -14.55
C GLU A 243 -4.00 -37.38 -14.21
N LEU A 244 -2.78 -37.88 -14.37
CA LEU A 244 -1.60 -37.03 -14.33
C LEU A 244 -1.61 -36.11 -15.57
N PRO A 245 -1.33 -34.80 -15.42
CA PRO A 245 -1.11 -33.95 -16.57
C PRO A 245 0.01 -34.54 -17.42
N ASN A 246 -0.28 -34.83 -18.68
CA ASN A 246 0.68 -35.40 -19.62
C ASN A 246 1.70 -34.30 -19.97
N ASN A 247 2.79 -34.19 -19.21
CA ASN A 247 3.90 -33.31 -19.56
C ASN A 247 4.60 -33.88 -20.78
N GLY A 248 4.18 -33.43 -21.96
CA GLY A 248 4.78 -33.81 -23.23
C GLY A 248 6.25 -33.37 -23.29
N SER A 249 7.16 -34.31 -23.01
CA SER A 249 8.53 -34.25 -23.51
C SER A 249 8.48 -34.62 -24.98
N GLY A 250 8.61 -33.62 -25.85
CA GLY A 250 8.87 -33.84 -27.26
C GLY A 250 10.21 -34.56 -27.45
N SER A 251 10.18 -35.64 -28.20
CA SER A 251 11.31 -36.10 -29.01
C SER A 251 10.76 -36.59 -30.33
N GLU A 252 10.48 -35.65 -31.24
CA GLU A 252 10.55 -35.95 -32.67
C GLU A 252 12.03 -36.14 -33.02
N LEU A 253 12.39 -37.39 -33.27
CA LEU A 253 13.52 -37.78 -34.10
C LEU A 253 12.98 -38.90 -35.01
N ASP A 254 12.44 -38.49 -36.15
CA ASP A 254 12.72 -38.97 -37.52
C ASP A 254 11.66 -38.48 -38.51
#